data_AF-A0A4P7Y8L8-F1
#
_entry.id   AF-A0A4P7Y8L8-F1
#
_cell.length_a   1.000
_cell.length_b   1.000
_cell.length_c   1.000
_cell.angle_alpha   90.00
_cell.angle_beta   90.00
_cell.angle_gamma   90.00
#
_symmetry.space_group_name_H-M   'P 1'
#
loop_
_entity.id
_entity.type
_entity.pdbx_description
1 polymer ?
#
loop_
_entity_poly.entity_id
_entity_poly.type
_entity_poly.pdbx_seq_one_letter_code
_entity_poly.pdbx_strand_id
1 'polypeptide(L)'
;MMRFSSTFALAASLTLLSLGAQAAAPSNWPAGARDAFVKDCSSAASQNVDIKTAKAHCECGADKINAELSTAEIKELMTNQNASQALKNKAVSAISSCKVVKKK
;
A
#
# COMPACT_ATOMS: atom_id res chain seq x y z
N MET A 1 -4.60 48.90 -43.46
CA MET A 1 -4.23 47.56 -43.95
C MET A 1 -3.33 46.93 -42.89
N MET A 2 -3.78 45.90 -42.16
CA MET A 2 -2.89 45.05 -41.37
C MET A 2 -3.57 43.70 -41.19
N ARG A 3 -3.05 42.70 -41.91
CA ARG A 3 -3.40 41.29 -41.75
C ARG A 3 -2.51 40.73 -40.64
N PHE A 4 -3.11 40.13 -39.63
CA PHE A 4 -2.37 39.33 -38.65
C PHE A 4 -2.90 37.91 -38.73
N SER A 5 -2.14 37.07 -39.43
CA SER A 5 -2.45 35.66 -39.63
C SER A 5 -2.29 34.92 -38.32
N SER A 6 -3.38 34.36 -37.82
CA SER A 6 -3.42 33.47 -36.66
C SER A 6 -3.01 32.06 -37.08
N THR A 7 -1.84 31.60 -36.62
CA THR A 7 -1.48 30.18 -36.62
C THR A 7 -0.80 29.84 -35.31
N PHE A 8 -1.59 29.55 -34.28
CA PHE A 8 -1.11 28.82 -33.11
C PHE A 8 -1.06 27.33 -33.47
N ALA A 9 0.12 26.85 -33.83
CA ALA A 9 0.41 25.42 -33.95
C ALA A 9 0.57 24.84 -32.54
N LEU A 10 -0.40 24.05 -32.10
CA LEU A 10 -0.35 23.32 -30.84
C LEU A 10 0.53 22.06 -31.02
N ALA A 11 1.79 22.14 -30.63
CA ALA A 11 2.70 21.01 -30.60
C ALA A 11 2.32 20.04 -29.46
N ALA A 12 1.90 18.83 -29.83
CA ALA A 12 1.66 17.74 -28.89
C ALA A 12 2.99 17.30 -28.26
N SER A 13 3.16 17.57 -26.97
CA SER A 13 4.25 17.01 -26.16
C SER A 13 3.72 15.81 -25.39
N LEU A 14 3.87 14.62 -25.98
CA LEU A 14 3.77 13.33 -25.29
C LEU A 14 4.82 13.29 -24.18
N THR A 15 4.43 13.60 -22.95
CA THR A 15 5.27 13.32 -21.78
C THR A 15 4.80 12.04 -21.11
N LEU A 16 5.72 11.09 -21.15
CA LEU A 16 5.68 9.76 -20.56
C LEU A 16 5.24 9.83 -19.10
N LEU A 17 3.99 9.43 -18.82
CA LEU A 17 3.65 8.98 -17.48
C LEU A 17 4.25 7.58 -17.32
N SER A 18 5.49 7.54 -16.83
CA SER A 18 6.10 6.36 -16.23
C SER A 18 5.20 5.93 -15.07
N LEU A 19 4.19 5.12 -15.39
CA LEU A 19 3.44 4.40 -14.38
C LEU A 19 4.44 3.39 -13.83
N GLY A 20 5.03 3.75 -12.69
CA GLY A 20 5.90 2.89 -11.91
C GLY A 20 5.16 1.60 -11.63
N ALA A 21 5.35 0.61 -12.50
CA ALA A 21 5.35 -0.77 -12.11
C ALA A 21 6.51 -0.89 -11.13
N GLN A 22 6.24 -0.55 -9.87
CA GLN A 22 6.96 -1.07 -8.73
C GLN A 22 6.91 -2.58 -8.92
N ALA A 23 7.94 -3.11 -9.59
CA ALA A 23 8.17 -4.52 -9.72
C ALA A 23 8.04 -5.06 -8.30
N ALA A 24 6.98 -5.82 -8.06
CA ALA A 24 6.76 -6.40 -6.75
C ALA A 24 8.04 -7.19 -6.45
N ALA A 25 8.84 -6.69 -5.51
CA ALA A 25 9.86 -7.49 -4.88
C ALA A 25 9.21 -8.82 -4.51
N PRO A 26 9.91 -9.96 -4.61
CA PRO A 26 9.33 -11.26 -4.27
C PRO A 26 8.62 -11.14 -2.93
N SER A 27 7.29 -11.28 -2.98
CA SER A 27 6.45 -11.02 -1.83
C SER A 27 6.76 -12.08 -0.78
N ASN A 28 7.18 -11.65 0.40
CA ASN A 28 7.32 -12.52 1.57
C ASN A 28 5.96 -13.07 2.01
N TRP A 29 4.85 -12.45 1.60
CA TRP A 29 3.53 -13.01 1.81
C TRP A 29 3.30 -14.31 1.04
N PRO A 30 2.71 -15.34 1.68
CA PRO A 30 2.12 -16.47 0.97
C PRO A 30 1.10 -15.99 -0.08
N ALA A 31 0.87 -16.81 -1.11
CA ALA A 31 -0.08 -16.49 -2.17
C ALA A 31 -1.48 -16.15 -1.60
N GLY A 32 -2.01 -14.98 -1.99
CA GLY A 32 -3.31 -14.46 -1.53
C GLY A 32 -3.38 -13.96 -0.08
N ALA A 33 -2.34 -14.18 0.72
CA ALA A 33 -2.32 -13.80 2.13
C ALA A 33 -2.31 -12.29 2.34
N ARG A 34 -1.60 -11.56 1.47
CA ARG A 34 -1.56 -10.09 1.50
C ARG A 34 -2.95 -9.50 1.31
N ASP A 35 -3.67 -9.96 0.30
CA ASP A 35 -5.02 -9.45 -0.01
C ASP A 35 -6.02 -9.82 1.09
N ALA A 36 -5.93 -11.03 1.64
CA ALA A 36 -6.73 -11.44 2.80
C ALA A 36 -6.46 -10.53 4.01
N PHE A 37 -5.19 -10.28 4.34
CA PHE A 37 -4.80 -9.35 5.41
C PHE A 37 -5.37 -7.95 5.18
N VAL A 38 -5.19 -7.38 3.98
CA VAL A 38 -5.71 -6.03 3.66
C VAL A 38 -7.23 -6.01 3.77
N LYS A 39 -7.93 -7.04 3.29
CA LYS A 39 -9.39 -7.15 3.40
C LYS A 39 -9.84 -7.14 4.86
N ASP A 40 -9.26 -8.00 5.68
CA ASP A 40 -9.69 -8.18 7.07
C ASP A 40 -9.30 -6.98 7.94
N CYS A 41 -8.09 -6.45 7.76
CA CYS A 41 -7.65 -5.21 8.38
C CYS A 41 -8.57 -4.04 8.01
N SER A 42 -8.91 -3.89 6.72
CA SER A 42 -9.76 -2.78 6.27
C SER A 42 -11.18 -2.89 6.80
N SER A 43 -11.72 -4.12 6.86
CA SER A 43 -13.04 -4.39 7.44
C SER A 43 -13.10 -4.12 8.94
N ALA A 44 -12.00 -4.34 9.67
CA ALA A 44 -11.91 -4.02 11.08
C ALA A 44 -11.76 -2.51 11.31
N ALA A 45 -10.83 -1.87 10.58
CA ALA A 45 -10.54 -0.45 10.71
C ALA A 45 -11.70 0.44 10.25
N SER A 46 -12.50 -0.02 9.26
CA SER A 46 -13.65 0.74 8.75
C SER A 46 -14.77 0.95 9.77
N GLN A 47 -14.71 0.28 10.93
CA GLN A 47 -15.60 0.55 12.06
C GLN A 47 -15.35 1.95 12.67
N ASN A 48 -14.17 2.54 12.44
CA ASN A 48 -13.75 3.81 13.07
C ASN A 48 -13.29 4.87 12.06
N VAL A 49 -12.92 4.49 10.83
CA VAL A 49 -12.50 5.40 9.76
C VAL A 49 -13.20 5.03 8.46
N ASP A 50 -13.19 5.91 7.45
CA ASP A 50 -13.79 5.55 6.16
C ASP A 50 -13.01 4.42 5.48
N ILE A 51 -13.70 3.66 4.63
CA ILE A 51 -13.13 2.46 3.98
C ILE A 51 -11.90 2.76 3.13
N LYS A 52 -11.80 3.95 2.50
CA LYS A 52 -10.65 4.31 1.66
C LYS A 52 -9.43 4.55 2.53
N THR A 53 -9.60 5.29 3.62
CA THR A 53 -8.54 5.54 4.60
C THR A 53 -8.13 4.28 5.35
N ALA A 54 -9.08 3.40 5.72
CA ALA A 54 -8.80 2.07 6.26
C ALA A 54 -7.92 1.25 5.29
N LYS A 55 -8.36 1.15 4.03
CA LYS A 55 -7.65 0.41 3.00
C LYS A 55 -6.22 0.93 2.79
N ALA A 56 -6.05 2.24 2.66
CA ALA A 56 -4.73 2.84 2.47
C ALA A 56 -3.78 2.53 3.65
N HIS A 57 -4.28 2.56 4.89
CA HIS A 57 -3.50 2.21 6.07
C HIS A 57 -3.10 0.72 6.07
N CYS A 58 -4.05 -0.17 5.77
CA CYS A 58 -3.82 -1.61 5.74
C CYS A 58 -2.89 -2.04 4.61
N GLU A 59 -2.97 -1.41 3.43
CA GLU A 59 -2.03 -1.64 2.33
C GLU A 59 -0.61 -1.23 2.71
N CYS A 60 -0.44 -0.06 3.33
CA CYS A 60 0.87 0.35 3.86
C CYS A 60 1.39 -0.66 4.90
N GLY A 61 0.54 -1.09 5.83
CA GLY A 61 0.90 -2.08 6.85
C GLY A 61 1.37 -3.39 6.21
N ALA A 62 0.67 -3.85 5.17
CA ALA A 62 1.02 -5.05 4.45
C ALA A 62 2.38 -4.94 3.75
N ASP A 63 2.69 -3.77 3.18
CA ASP A 63 3.96 -3.50 2.52
C ASP A 63 5.12 -3.41 3.54
N LYS A 64 4.87 -2.81 4.70
CA LYS A 64 5.86 -2.76 5.79
C LYS A 64 6.13 -4.13 6.39
N ILE A 65 5.10 -4.94 6.62
CA ILE A 65 5.27 -6.34 7.03
C ILE A 65 6.11 -7.07 5.98
N ASN A 66 5.79 -6.92 4.70
CA ASN A 66 6.55 -7.57 3.62
C ASN A 66 8.03 -7.17 3.60
N ALA A 67 8.36 -5.93 3.93
CA ALA A 67 9.73 -5.42 3.92
C ALA A 67 10.54 -5.85 5.16
N GLU A 68 9.89 -5.93 6.33
CA GLU A 68 10.57 -6.09 7.62
C GLU A 68 10.53 -7.54 8.14
N LEU A 69 9.59 -8.36 7.67
CA LEU A 69 9.40 -9.74 8.10
C LEU A 69 9.64 -10.71 6.95
N SER A 70 10.22 -11.85 7.29
CA SER A 70 10.40 -12.99 6.38
C SER A 70 9.10 -13.75 6.15
N THR A 71 9.05 -14.56 5.09
CA THR A 71 7.91 -15.46 4.83
C THR A 71 7.57 -16.38 5.99
N ALA A 72 8.58 -16.91 6.70
CA ALA A 72 8.37 -17.79 7.84
C ALA A 72 7.70 -17.04 9.01
N GLU A 73 8.18 -15.83 9.32
CA GLU A 73 7.61 -14.96 10.35
C GLU A 73 6.16 -14.55 10.02
N ILE A 74 5.89 -14.18 8.77
CA ILE A 74 4.53 -13.85 8.31
C ILE A 74 3.62 -15.08 8.44
N LYS A 75 4.09 -16.25 8.00
CA LYS A 75 3.32 -17.50 8.11
C LYS A 75 3.04 -17.85 9.57
N GLU A 76 4.01 -17.67 10.46
CA GLU A 76 3.82 -17.91 11.90
C GLU A 76 2.74 -16.98 12.47
N LEU A 77 2.80 -15.69 12.17
CA LEU A 77 1.78 -14.72 12.60
C LEU A 77 0.37 -15.07 12.09
N MET A 78 0.26 -15.63 10.89
CA MET A 78 -1.02 -16.01 10.30
C MET A 78 -1.60 -17.32 10.86
N THR A 79 -0.74 -18.28 11.22
CA THR A 79 -1.16 -19.65 11.54
C THR A 79 -1.10 -19.98 13.02
N ASN A 80 -0.35 -19.20 13.81
CA ASN A 80 -0.16 -19.42 15.23
C ASN A 80 -0.64 -18.21 16.06
N GLN A 81 -1.80 -18.35 16.70
CA GLN A 81 -2.33 -17.32 17.61
C GLN A 81 -1.41 -17.07 18.82
N ASN A 82 -0.59 -18.06 19.18
CA ASN A 82 0.40 -18.00 20.26
C ASN A 82 1.81 -17.64 19.77
N ALA A 83 1.94 -17.06 18.57
CA ALA A 83 3.20 -16.50 18.09
C ALA A 83 3.84 -15.60 19.16
N SER A 84 5.17 -15.63 19.23
CA SER A 84 5.91 -14.94 20.29
C SER A 84 5.56 -13.45 20.37
N GLN A 85 5.59 -12.88 21.58
CA GLN A 85 5.34 -11.45 21.76
C GLN A 85 6.37 -10.59 21.01
N ALA A 86 7.61 -11.06 20.89
CA ALA A 86 8.64 -10.39 20.09
C ALA A 86 8.24 -10.27 18.62
N LEU A 87 7.73 -11.36 18.03
CA LEU A 87 7.29 -11.37 16.64
C LEU A 87 6.04 -10.50 16.41
N LYS A 88 5.07 -10.56 17.33
CA LYS A 88 3.89 -9.68 17.31
C LYS A 88 4.30 -8.20 17.39
N ASN A 89 5.21 -7.86 18.30
CA ASN A 89 5.72 -6.50 18.45
C ASN A 89 6.48 -6.03 17.22
N LYS A 90 7.26 -6.91 16.57
CA LYS A 90 7.94 -6.61 15.31
C LYS A 90 6.94 -6.23 14.21
N ALA A 91 5.87 -7.02 14.04
CA ALA A 91 4.81 -6.71 13.08
C ALA A 91 4.10 -5.37 13.38
N VAL A 92 3.74 -5.13 14.65
CA VAL A 92 3.12 -3.87 15.07
C VAL A 92 4.05 -2.67 14.81
N SER A 93 5.34 -2.83 15.09
CA SER A 93 6.36 -1.78 14.86
C SER A 93 6.57 -1.49 13.38
N ALA A 94 6.49 -2.50 12.52
CA ALA A 94 6.53 -2.30 11.07
C ALA A 94 5.34 -1.43 10.62
N ILE A 95 4.14 -1.74 11.12
CA ILE A 95 2.89 -1.03 10.77
C ILE A 95 2.84 0.38 11.37
N SER A 96 3.46 0.65 12.52
CA SER A 96 3.33 1.95 13.22
C SER A 96 3.84 3.15 12.40
N SER A 97 4.65 2.92 11.38
CA SER A 97 5.08 3.94 10.43
C SER A 97 4.00 4.38 9.43
N CYS A 98 2.92 3.60 9.30
CA CYS A 98 1.82 3.84 8.37
C CYS A 98 0.82 4.85 8.95
N LYS A 99 0.97 6.12 8.58
CA LYS A 99 0.05 7.17 9.00
C LYS A 99 -1.30 7.07 8.31
N VAL A 100 -2.36 7.26 9.08
CA VAL A 100 -3.72 7.46 8.56
C VAL A 100 -3.83 8.91 8.09
N VAL A 101 -3.64 9.16 6.80
CA VAL A 101 -3.84 10.51 6.25
C VAL A 101 -5.33 10.72 6.07
N LYS A 102 -5.97 11.50 6.95
CA LYS A 102 -7.34 11.97 6.70
C LYS A 102 -7.30 12.87 5.48
N LYS A 103 -7.95 12.49 4.38
CA LYS A 103 -8.24 13.43 3.30
C LYS A 103 -9.23 14.47 3.85
N LYS A 104 -8.82 15.74 3.87
CA LYS A 104 -9.72 16.88 4.04
C LYS A 104 -10.74 16.93 2.90
#